data_AF-A0A443YYR5-F1
#
_entry.id   AF-A0A443YYR5-F1
#
_cell.length_a   1.000
_cell.length_b   1.000
_cell.length_c   1.000
_cell.angle_alpha   90.00
_cell.angle_beta   90.00
_cell.angle_gamma   90.00
#
_symmetry.space_group_name_H-M   'P 1'
#
loop_
_entity.id
_entity.type
_entity.pdbx_description
1 polymer ?
#
loop_
_entity_poly.entity_id
_entity_poly.type
_entity_poly.pdbx_seq_one_letter_code
_entity_poly.pdbx_strand_id
1 'polypeptide(L)'
;MMRFMQWLHRWLGLVLLIQVILWLVSGFYFALQGHHAMSGHQYKTNPTGLVLRQHPPQIDLREMWDMYPQALSIKLYRIGQQPQYQINLPEQQLFLDGNTGEPWFTNAKQAEQLALATYDGPGELEQVSTITTTEEIFGWQGKGYRVDFRDDLNTRVYVDANNGRVLDHRNTPWLLADWAFKLHFMDYSGGRNFNHLLNYTAAFLALWFTLSGLLLLIRNIRRGDLNPRRKLSILEALQRKHQPIASGCGGGGTCGLCKVMVDANTPITDAEQRLLSTAELTDGIRLACQHRDHGQAVQLLESNAKRFTLKLAQQRSVSPLITELKFTVQGHFSYQAGQFMQFEIPSDSGSVLRNYSFACAPATKNSDTTELVFLIRAMPAPSSNVPAGIGSSYLCQLQQGDPVHATGPFGDFLATDRAVSNRPQIYIAGGVGIAPIRALVQAESAQGRPMHLFHGARSTAELIYCDEFVAMSHLRYVPVISDQTDQDIEQIQLGNIDVAVAQWLQNHPGDYDFYVCGPPAMLQATLAMLASLNVDSARIRFDDFGI
;
A
#
# COMPACT_ATOMS: atom_id res chain seq x y z
N MET A 1 9.64 -10.70 8.15
CA MET A 1 10.26 -9.52 8.80
C MET A 1 10.77 -8.45 7.81
N MET A 2 11.57 -8.79 6.80
CA MET A 2 12.17 -7.77 5.92
C MET A 2 11.23 -7.01 4.98
N ARG A 3 10.21 -7.66 4.40
CA ARG A 3 9.21 -6.98 3.55
C ARG A 3 8.45 -5.90 4.33
N PHE A 4 8.15 -6.17 5.61
CA PHE A 4 7.55 -5.21 6.52
C PHE A 4 8.48 -4.03 6.78
N MET A 5 9.78 -4.27 7.00
CA MET A 5 10.75 -3.20 7.24
C MET A 5 10.94 -2.28 6.02
N GLN A 6 10.92 -2.84 4.80
CA GLN A 6 10.97 -2.06 3.55
C GLN A 6 9.68 -1.27 3.32
N TRP A 7 8.52 -1.87 3.58
CA TRP A 7 7.23 -1.19 3.52
C TRP A 7 7.19 -0.01 4.51
N LEU A 8 7.59 -0.25 5.76
CA LEU A 8 7.59 0.77 6.81
C LEU A 8 8.58 1.91 6.50
N HIS A 9 9.79 1.60 6.02
CA HIS A 9 10.77 2.61 5.62
C HIS A 9 10.23 3.54 4.52
N ARG A 10 9.54 2.99 3.51
CA ARG A 10 8.95 3.78 2.42
C ARG A 10 7.87 4.74 2.91
N TRP A 11 6.94 4.25 3.72
CA TRP A 11 5.83 5.07 4.22
C TRP A 11 6.30 6.11 5.24
N LEU A 12 7.23 5.75 6.12
CA LEU A 12 7.82 6.71 7.03
C LEU A 12 8.61 7.79 6.29
N GLY A 13 9.34 7.41 5.24
CA GLY A 13 10.04 8.36 4.37
C GLY A 13 9.09 9.39 3.74
N LEU A 14 7.88 8.98 3.34
CA LEU A 14 6.88 9.90 2.80
C LEU A 14 6.42 10.93 3.84
N VAL A 15 6.12 10.48 5.07
CA VAL A 15 5.71 11.37 6.16
C VAL A 15 6.81 12.39 6.49
N LEU A 16 8.05 11.93 6.60
CA LEU A 16 9.20 12.79 6.86
C LEU A 16 9.46 13.76 5.70
N LEU A 17 9.29 13.33 4.45
CA LEU A 17 9.45 14.18 3.28
C LEU A 17 8.44 15.34 3.30
N ILE A 18 7.18 15.06 3.60
CA ILE A 18 6.15 16.10 3.74
C ILE A 18 6.56 17.10 4.82
N GLN A 19 7.04 16.63 5.97
CA GLN A 19 7.48 17.50 7.06
C GLN A 19 8.69 18.38 6.66
N VAL A 20 9.67 17.80 5.96
CA VAL A 20 10.83 18.57 5.44
C VAL A 20 10.38 19.64 4.45
N ILE A 21 9.40 19.35 3.58
CA ILE A 21 8.84 20.36 2.66
C ILE A 21 8.19 21.50 3.45
N LEU A 22 7.41 21.20 4.49
CA LEU A 22 6.80 22.23 5.34
C LEU A 22 7.87 23.09 6.04
N TRP A 23 8.95 22.49 6.50
CA TRP A 23 10.10 23.21 7.08
C TRP A 23 10.83 24.08 6.05
N LEU A 24 11.00 23.59 4.81
CA LEU A 24 11.63 24.37 3.74
C LEU A 24 10.77 25.56 3.33
N VAL A 25 9.45 25.38 3.19
CA VAL A 25 8.52 26.46 2.83
C VAL A 25 8.48 27.52 3.94
N SER A 26 8.33 27.11 5.19
CA SER A 26 8.33 28.04 6.34
C SER A 26 9.68 28.72 6.55
N GLY A 27 10.79 28.00 6.40
CA GLY A 27 12.14 28.55 6.47
C GLY A 27 12.44 29.55 5.36
N PHE A 28 12.01 29.25 4.13
CA PHE A 28 12.10 30.17 3.00
C PHE A 28 11.29 31.44 3.23
N TYR A 29 10.09 31.31 3.79
CA TYR A 29 9.27 32.45 4.18
C TYR A 29 10.01 33.36 5.20
N PHE A 30 10.64 32.78 6.23
CA PHE A 30 11.44 33.57 7.19
C PHE A 30 12.62 34.27 6.53
N ALA A 31 13.31 33.60 5.60
CA ALA A 31 14.43 34.17 4.87
C ALA A 31 14.01 35.35 3.98
N LEU A 32 12.81 35.31 3.39
CA LEU A 32 12.29 36.40 2.56
C LEU A 32 11.86 37.63 3.37
N GLN A 33 11.19 37.42 4.51
CA GLN A 33 10.47 38.50 5.19
C GLN A 33 11.30 39.23 6.26
N GLY A 34 12.35 38.60 6.79
CA GLY A 34 13.17 39.16 7.85
C GLY A 34 12.41 39.46 9.15
N HIS A 35 13.07 40.12 10.11
CA HIS A 35 12.51 40.36 11.45
C HIS A 35 11.31 41.33 11.47
N HIS A 36 11.25 42.29 10.54
CA HIS A 36 10.24 43.34 10.56
C HIS A 36 8.82 42.81 10.39
N ALA A 37 8.61 41.87 9.44
CA ALA A 37 7.32 41.21 9.24
C ALA A 37 6.83 40.43 10.46
N MET A 38 7.75 39.92 11.29
CA MET A 38 7.43 39.08 12.45
C MET A 38 6.96 39.87 13.68
N SER A 39 7.16 41.19 13.71
CA SER A 39 6.80 42.03 14.85
C SER A 39 5.33 42.46 14.84
N GLY A 40 4.75 42.70 13.65
CA GLY A 40 3.41 43.27 13.52
C GLY A 40 3.32 44.75 13.96
N HIS A 41 4.46 45.39 14.23
CA HIS A 41 4.55 46.72 14.85
C HIS A 41 5.04 47.81 13.88
N GLN A 42 5.02 47.55 12.58
CA GLN A 42 5.56 48.46 11.56
C GLN A 42 4.94 49.86 11.63
N TYR A 43 3.64 49.96 11.91
CA TYR A 43 2.91 51.22 12.08
C TYR A 43 2.49 51.49 13.53
N LYS A 44 3.13 50.80 14.48
CA LYS A 44 2.89 51.02 15.90
C LYS A 44 3.78 52.16 16.38
N THR A 45 3.16 53.23 16.86
CA THR A 45 3.85 54.27 17.61
C THR A 45 3.48 54.18 19.08
N ASN A 46 4.49 54.34 19.94
CA ASN A 46 4.25 54.55 21.35
C ASN A 46 4.14 56.06 21.55
N PRO A 47 2.94 56.62 21.84
CA PRO A 47 2.82 58.04 22.13
C PRO A 47 3.79 58.38 23.26
N THR A 48 4.82 59.17 22.95
CA THR A 48 5.98 59.38 23.82
C THR A 48 5.54 59.97 25.16
N GLY A 49 5.88 59.30 26.26
CA GLY A 49 5.52 59.71 27.61
C GLY A 49 6.33 60.92 28.09
N LEU A 50 5.63 61.98 28.50
CA LEU A 50 6.00 62.92 29.59
C LEU A 50 4.87 63.95 29.85
N VAL A 51 3.62 63.52 29.90
CA VAL A 51 2.46 64.44 30.03
C VAL A 51 1.65 64.21 31.31
N LEU A 52 2.14 63.43 32.29
CA LEU A 52 1.47 63.34 33.60
C LEU A 52 1.29 64.72 34.26
N ARG A 53 2.13 65.71 33.90
CA ARG A 53 2.06 67.06 34.48
C ARG A 53 1.04 68.01 33.84
N GLN A 54 0.56 67.77 32.62
CA GLN A 54 -0.26 68.78 31.93
C GLN A 54 -1.76 68.66 32.25
N HIS A 55 -2.23 67.51 32.73
CA HIS A 55 -3.63 67.27 33.09
C HIS A 55 -3.69 66.31 34.30
N PRO A 56 -3.52 66.80 35.54
CA PRO A 56 -3.70 65.97 36.73
C PRO A 56 -5.16 65.48 36.83
N PRO A 57 -5.40 64.29 37.43
CA PRO A 57 -6.76 63.84 37.70
C PRO A 57 -7.49 64.86 38.59
N GLN A 58 -8.80 65.04 38.38
CA GLN A 58 -9.58 65.93 39.25
C GLN A 58 -9.74 65.36 40.65
N ILE A 59 -9.77 64.03 40.78
CA ILE A 59 -9.80 63.34 42.07
C ILE A 59 -8.37 63.00 42.46
N ASP A 60 -7.95 63.39 43.67
CA ASP A 60 -6.58 63.08 44.13
C ASP A 60 -6.44 61.60 44.52
N LEU A 61 -5.21 61.10 44.44
CA LEU A 61 -4.88 59.72 44.81
C LEU A 61 -5.25 59.41 46.28
N ARG A 62 -5.15 60.41 47.18
CA ARG A 62 -5.54 60.26 48.59
C ARG A 62 -7.05 60.05 48.74
N GLU A 63 -7.84 60.83 48.01
CA GLU A 63 -9.30 60.72 48.02
C GLU A 63 -9.76 59.36 47.47
N MET A 64 -9.07 58.82 46.47
CA MET A 64 -9.28 57.44 46.01
C MET A 64 -8.96 56.38 47.07
N TRP A 65 -7.93 56.61 47.89
CA TRP A 65 -7.59 55.70 48.98
C TRP A 65 -8.63 55.73 50.11
N ASP A 66 -9.20 56.91 50.39
CA ASP A 66 -10.27 57.08 51.37
C ASP A 66 -11.59 56.44 50.91
N MET A 67 -11.90 56.50 49.60
CA MET A 67 -13.08 55.84 49.03
C MET A 67 -12.95 54.30 48.95
N TYR A 68 -11.72 53.79 48.82
CA TYR A 68 -11.43 52.36 48.71
C TYR A 68 -10.40 51.90 49.75
N PRO A 69 -10.73 51.93 51.06
CA PRO A 69 -9.78 51.63 52.13
C PRO A 69 -9.31 50.16 52.12
N GLN A 70 -10.01 49.28 51.41
CA GLN A 70 -9.64 47.86 51.24
C GLN A 70 -8.78 47.59 49.99
N ALA A 71 -8.36 48.63 49.26
CA ALA A 71 -7.50 48.46 48.09
C ALA A 71 -6.11 47.93 48.49
N LEU A 72 -5.66 46.85 47.83
CA LEU A 72 -4.30 46.33 47.96
C LEU A 72 -3.30 47.24 47.23
N SER A 73 -3.71 47.82 46.10
CA SER A 73 -2.95 48.85 45.39
C SER A 73 -3.85 49.70 44.50
N ILE A 74 -3.50 50.98 44.37
CA ILE A 74 -4.13 51.92 43.42
C ILE A 74 -3.02 52.42 42.50
N LYS A 75 -3.19 52.22 41.19
CA LYS A 75 -2.25 52.67 40.16
C LYS A 75 -2.95 53.66 39.24
N LEU A 76 -2.31 54.79 38.98
CA LEU A 76 -2.80 55.76 38.02
C LEU A 76 -2.15 55.48 36.65
N TYR A 77 -3.00 55.21 35.66
CA TYR A 77 -2.63 55.08 34.26
C TYR A 77 -3.19 56.25 33.45
N ARG A 78 -2.68 56.42 32.24
CA ARG A 78 -3.24 57.35 31.25
C ARG A 78 -3.66 56.55 30.02
N ILE A 79 -4.94 56.64 29.69
CA ILE A 79 -5.54 55.99 28.52
C ILE A 79 -5.89 57.11 27.53
N GLY A 80 -5.05 57.28 26.51
CA GLY A 80 -5.12 58.43 25.61
C GLY A 80 -4.86 59.76 26.35
N GLN A 81 -5.87 60.61 26.43
CA GLN A 81 -5.81 61.89 27.17
C GLN A 81 -6.44 61.83 28.56
N GLN A 82 -7.08 60.72 28.94
CA GLN A 82 -7.82 60.60 30.19
C GLN A 82 -7.02 59.86 31.27
N PRO A 83 -6.99 60.36 32.53
CA PRO A 83 -6.46 59.62 33.66
C PRO A 83 -7.41 58.47 34.04
N GLN A 84 -6.85 57.31 34.38
CA GLN A 84 -7.62 56.14 34.82
C GLN A 84 -6.98 55.53 36.07
N TYR A 85 -7.77 55.29 37.11
CA TYR A 85 -7.33 54.55 38.28
C TYR A 85 -7.59 53.06 38.10
N GLN A 86 -6.56 52.24 38.26
CA GLN A 86 -6.68 50.80 38.45
C GLN A 86 -6.60 50.50 39.95
N ILE A 87 -7.70 50.02 40.52
CA ILE A 87 -7.81 49.65 41.93
C ILE A 87 -7.83 48.13 42.01
N ASN A 88 -6.82 47.56 42.66
CA ASN A 88 -6.73 46.13 42.91
C ASN A 88 -7.29 45.84 44.30
N LEU A 89 -8.47 45.23 44.35
CA LEU A 89 -9.09 44.72 45.57
C LEU A 89 -8.72 43.23 45.76
N PRO A 90 -8.97 42.62 46.93
CA PRO A 90 -8.65 41.21 47.18
C PRO A 90 -9.28 40.22 46.19
N GLU A 91 -10.49 40.51 45.69
CA GLU A 91 -11.25 39.58 44.84
C GLU A 91 -11.44 40.06 43.40
N GLN A 92 -11.16 41.33 43.10
CA GLN A 92 -11.41 41.90 41.76
C GLN A 92 -10.55 43.13 41.46
N GLN A 93 -10.48 43.48 40.18
CA GLN A 93 -9.86 44.72 39.71
C GLN A 93 -10.94 45.67 39.20
N LEU A 94 -10.90 46.91 39.65
CA LEU A 94 -11.79 47.98 39.20
C LEU A 94 -10.98 49.02 38.42
N PHE A 95 -11.58 49.54 37.36
CA PHE A 95 -11.04 50.64 36.58
C PHE A 95 -12.00 51.82 36.71
N LEU A 96 -11.50 52.99 37.10
CA LEU A 96 -12.29 54.21 37.28
C LEU A 96 -11.72 55.37 36.46
N ASP A 97 -12.59 56.27 35.98
CA ASP A 97 -12.16 57.53 35.37
C ASP A 97 -11.59 58.46 36.45
N GLY A 98 -10.38 58.97 36.24
CA GLY A 98 -9.68 59.82 37.21
C GLY A 98 -10.24 61.24 37.35
N ASN A 99 -11.17 61.65 36.48
CA ASN A 99 -11.84 62.94 36.58
C ASN A 99 -13.20 62.83 37.26
N THR A 100 -13.99 61.80 36.94
CA THR A 100 -15.36 61.66 37.46
C THR A 100 -15.49 60.67 38.62
N GLY A 101 -14.55 59.72 38.75
CA GLY A 101 -14.63 58.63 39.73
C GLY A 101 -15.60 57.51 39.36
N GLU A 102 -16.26 57.59 38.21
CA GLU A 102 -17.18 56.56 37.73
C GLU A 102 -16.45 55.33 37.16
N PRO A 103 -17.09 54.13 37.14
CA PRO A 103 -16.54 52.95 36.49
C PRO A 103 -16.16 53.19 35.03
N TRP A 104 -14.94 52.83 34.66
CA TRP A 104 -14.42 52.93 33.31
C TRP A 104 -15.02 51.83 32.42
N PHE A 105 -15.54 52.24 31.27
CA PHE A 105 -15.86 51.32 30.18
C PHE A 105 -15.45 51.93 28.85
N THR A 106 -14.67 51.20 28.06
CA THR A 106 -14.26 51.66 26.74
C THR A 106 -15.38 51.33 25.74
N ASN A 107 -15.96 52.36 25.14
CA ASN A 107 -16.90 52.21 24.03
C ASN A 107 -16.17 52.15 22.67
N ALA A 108 -16.89 51.80 21.60
CA ALA A 108 -16.32 51.67 20.25
C ALA A 108 -15.60 52.96 19.77
N LYS A 109 -16.14 54.14 20.09
CA LYS A 109 -15.56 55.43 19.70
C LYS A 109 -14.27 55.74 20.46
N GLN A 110 -14.20 55.39 21.75
CA GLN A 110 -12.96 55.50 22.52
C GLN A 110 -11.90 54.50 22.02
N ALA A 111 -12.30 53.27 21.70
CA ALA A 111 -11.39 52.27 21.12
C ALA A 111 -10.79 52.74 19.79
N GLU A 112 -11.61 53.36 18.93
CA GLU A 112 -11.17 54.00 17.68
C GLU A 112 -10.11 55.08 17.94
N GLN A 113 -10.37 56.01 18.87
CA GLN A 113 -9.43 57.09 19.22
C GLN A 113 -8.11 56.54 19.78
N LEU A 114 -8.17 55.50 20.61
CA LEU A 114 -7.00 54.85 21.19
C LEU A 114 -6.17 54.12 20.13
N ALA A 115 -6.83 53.47 19.18
CA ALA A 115 -6.16 52.85 18.05
C ALA A 115 -5.46 53.89 17.16
N LEU A 116 -6.17 54.96 16.77
CA LEU A 116 -5.61 56.08 16.00
C LEU A 116 -4.43 56.73 16.70
N ALA A 117 -4.47 56.90 18.02
CA ALA A 117 -3.39 57.51 18.79
C ALA A 117 -2.10 56.65 18.84
N THR A 118 -2.18 55.36 18.49
CA THR A 118 -1.04 54.43 18.48
C THR A 118 -0.67 53.98 17.09
N TYR A 119 -1.33 54.51 16.06
CA TYR A 119 -1.14 54.19 14.64
C TYR A 119 -0.41 55.32 13.92
N ASP A 120 0.63 54.99 13.16
CA ASP A 120 1.46 55.92 12.37
C ASP A 120 1.59 55.48 10.89
N GLY A 121 0.61 54.72 10.40
CA GLY A 121 0.59 54.20 9.03
C GLY A 121 -0.13 55.11 8.03
N PRO A 122 -0.01 54.82 6.73
CA PRO A 122 -0.57 55.65 5.66
C PRO A 122 -2.06 55.42 5.40
N GLY A 123 -2.68 54.43 6.06
CA GLY A 123 -4.07 54.02 5.80
C GLY A 123 -5.10 54.78 6.62
N GLU A 124 -6.37 54.58 6.24
CA GLU A 124 -7.53 55.12 6.94
C GLU A 124 -8.26 54.05 7.74
N LEU A 125 -9.00 54.47 8.76
CA LEU A 125 -9.88 53.59 9.52
C LEU A 125 -10.91 52.94 8.60
N GLU A 126 -10.99 51.61 8.61
CA GLU A 126 -11.96 50.85 7.82
C GLU A 126 -13.16 50.41 8.67
N GLN A 127 -12.89 49.77 9.82
CA GLN A 127 -13.94 49.18 10.63
C GLN A 127 -13.53 49.06 12.11
N VAL A 128 -14.52 49.21 13.02
CA VAL A 128 -14.39 48.85 14.43
C VAL A 128 -15.36 47.71 14.74
N SER A 129 -14.83 46.56 15.17
CA SER A 129 -15.59 45.35 15.45
C SER A 129 -15.45 44.94 16.91
N THR A 130 -16.55 44.54 17.56
CA THR A 130 -16.50 43.96 18.92
C THR A 130 -16.00 42.52 18.86
N ILE A 131 -15.11 42.15 19.77
CA ILE A 131 -14.57 40.80 19.88
C ILE A 131 -14.63 40.30 21.34
N THR A 132 -14.80 38.98 21.50
CA THR A 132 -14.72 38.31 22.81
C THR A 132 -13.47 37.42 22.95
N THR A 133 -12.87 37.04 21.82
CA THR A 133 -11.68 36.19 21.69
C THR A 133 -10.98 36.52 20.38
N THR A 134 -9.67 36.29 20.29
CA THR A 134 -8.91 36.38 19.03
C THR A 134 -7.72 35.41 19.05
N GLU A 135 -7.40 34.80 17.90
CA GLU A 135 -6.20 33.97 17.76
C GLU A 135 -4.92 34.79 17.58
N GLU A 136 -5.02 36.08 17.26
CA GLU A 136 -3.85 36.94 17.02
C GLU A 136 -3.23 37.48 18.32
N ILE A 137 -3.95 37.40 19.45
CA ILE A 137 -3.49 37.80 20.79
C ILE A 137 -3.50 36.56 21.69
N PHE A 138 -2.33 35.96 21.86
CA PHE A 138 -2.16 34.74 22.62
C PHE A 138 -2.63 34.89 24.08
N GLY A 139 -3.54 34.00 24.51
CA GLY A 139 -4.02 33.93 25.89
C GLY A 139 -5.00 35.03 26.32
N TRP A 140 -5.42 35.93 25.42
CA TRP A 140 -6.42 36.95 25.76
C TRP A 140 -7.84 36.43 25.54
N GLN A 141 -8.66 36.54 26.58
CA GLN A 141 -10.10 36.30 26.55
C GLN A 141 -10.79 37.42 27.32
N GLY A 142 -11.80 38.04 26.74
CA GLY A 142 -12.47 39.19 27.34
C GLY A 142 -13.24 39.99 26.31
N LYS A 143 -13.98 41.01 26.75
CA LYS A 143 -14.65 41.93 25.81
C LYS A 143 -13.63 42.95 25.32
N GLY A 144 -13.57 43.16 24.01
CA GLY A 144 -12.64 44.11 23.39
C GLY A 144 -13.12 44.56 22.02
N TYR A 145 -12.28 45.36 21.37
CA TYR A 145 -12.53 45.88 20.03
C TYR A 145 -11.32 45.58 19.13
N ARG A 146 -11.60 45.19 17.89
CA ARG A 146 -10.64 45.13 16.78
C ARG A 146 -10.88 46.34 15.90
N VAL A 147 -9.84 47.15 15.70
CA VAL A 147 -9.86 48.33 14.83
C VAL A 147 -9.02 48.04 13.61
N ASP A 148 -9.67 47.96 12.45
CA ASP A 148 -9.05 47.60 11.16
C ASP A 148 -8.72 48.88 10.37
N PHE A 149 -7.50 48.94 9.85
CA PHE A 149 -7.01 50.03 8.99
C PHE A 149 -6.82 49.53 7.56
N ARG A 150 -7.27 50.32 6.59
CA ARG A 150 -7.03 50.09 5.17
C ARG A 150 -5.68 50.68 4.78
N ASP A 151 -4.62 49.99 5.13
CA ASP A 151 -3.25 50.24 4.68
C ASP A 151 -2.70 49.06 3.85
N ASP A 152 -1.46 49.18 3.40
CA ASP A 152 -0.74 48.16 2.63
C ASP A 152 -0.44 46.87 3.42
N LEU A 153 -0.58 46.89 4.75
CA LEU A 153 -0.32 45.74 5.63
C LEU A 153 -1.61 45.10 6.19
N ASN A 154 -2.76 45.75 6.01
CA ASN A 154 -4.01 45.53 6.73
C ASN A 154 -3.79 45.52 8.25
N THR A 155 -3.34 46.63 8.81
CA THR A 155 -3.08 46.77 10.25
C THR A 155 -4.36 46.64 11.07
N ARG A 156 -4.26 45.92 12.18
CA ARG A 156 -5.33 45.60 13.12
C ARG A 156 -4.87 45.93 14.52
N VAL A 157 -5.61 46.81 15.19
CA VAL A 157 -5.30 47.25 16.55
C VAL A 157 -6.34 46.68 17.50
N TYR A 158 -5.86 46.00 18.55
CA TYR A 158 -6.72 45.37 19.54
C TYR A 158 -6.78 46.22 20.79
N VAL A 159 -7.99 46.56 21.26
CA VAL A 159 -8.22 47.38 22.45
C VAL A 159 -9.12 46.63 23.43
N ASP A 160 -8.72 46.57 24.69
CA ASP A 160 -9.50 45.92 25.74
C ASP A 160 -10.68 46.81 26.20
N ALA A 161 -11.88 46.26 26.29
CA ALA A 161 -13.07 47.04 26.64
C ALA A 161 -13.13 47.41 28.13
N ASN A 162 -12.52 46.60 29.00
CA ASN A 162 -12.62 46.79 30.45
C ASN A 162 -11.67 47.88 30.95
N ASN A 163 -10.48 47.98 30.37
CA ASN A 163 -9.46 48.94 30.82
C ASN A 163 -8.99 49.94 29.74
N GLY A 164 -9.41 49.79 28.49
CA GLY A 164 -9.04 50.71 27.41
C GLY A 164 -7.57 50.65 27.01
N ARG A 165 -6.83 49.62 27.42
CA ARG A 165 -5.46 49.43 26.99
C ARG A 165 -5.44 48.87 25.58
N VAL A 166 -4.57 49.44 24.75
CA VAL A 166 -4.20 48.85 23.46
C VAL A 166 -3.39 47.59 23.76
N LEU A 167 -3.96 46.42 23.47
CA LEU A 167 -3.37 45.11 23.71
C LEU A 167 -2.16 44.90 22.80
N ASP A 168 -2.37 44.99 21.48
CA ASP A 168 -1.29 44.98 20.52
C ASP A 168 -1.71 45.43 19.10
N HIS A 169 -0.71 45.61 18.24
CA HIS A 169 -0.87 45.83 16.80
C HIS A 169 -0.52 44.53 16.05
N ARG A 170 -1.32 44.18 15.04
CA ARG A 170 -1.15 43.00 14.20
C ARG A 170 -1.38 43.37 12.74
N ASN A 171 -0.84 42.59 11.83
CA ASN A 171 -1.02 42.80 10.40
C ASN A 171 -0.93 41.48 9.62
N THR A 172 -1.19 41.54 8.32
CA THR A 172 -1.19 40.35 7.46
C THR A 172 0.17 39.64 7.41
N PRO A 173 1.32 40.33 7.26
CA PRO A 173 2.62 39.69 7.33
C PRO A 173 2.87 38.96 8.66
N TRP A 174 2.47 39.54 9.78
CA TRP A 174 2.60 38.89 11.09
C TRP A 174 1.79 37.59 11.16
N LEU A 175 0.56 37.57 10.64
CA LEU A 175 -0.29 36.37 10.66
C LEU A 175 0.33 35.23 9.86
N LEU A 176 0.86 35.54 8.68
CA LEU A 176 1.57 34.58 7.85
C LEU A 176 2.86 34.09 8.53
N ALA A 177 3.59 34.99 9.21
CA ALA A 177 4.74 34.63 10.01
C ALA A 177 4.37 33.71 11.17
N ASP A 178 3.26 33.95 11.87
CA ASP A 178 2.79 33.11 12.97
C ASP A 178 2.44 31.68 12.48
N TRP A 179 1.78 31.56 11.32
CA TRP A 179 1.57 30.27 10.67
C TRP A 179 2.87 29.59 10.25
N ALA A 180 3.83 30.34 9.71
CA ALA A 180 5.15 29.81 9.41
C ALA A 180 5.86 29.31 10.67
N PHE A 181 5.74 30.00 11.81
CA PHE A 181 6.24 29.54 13.12
C PHE A 181 5.60 28.23 13.55
N LYS A 182 4.27 28.12 13.47
CA LYS A 182 3.54 26.89 13.81
C LYS A 182 4.01 25.70 12.97
N LEU A 183 4.16 25.89 11.66
CA LEU A 183 4.65 24.85 10.74
C LEU A 183 6.12 24.48 10.99
N HIS A 184 6.97 25.47 11.24
CA HIS A 184 8.41 25.26 11.39
C HIS A 184 8.75 24.59 12.72
N PHE A 185 8.18 25.08 13.81
CA PHE A 185 8.44 24.55 15.15
C PHE A 185 7.50 23.41 15.54
N MET A 186 6.52 23.07 14.69
CA MET A 186 5.47 22.09 14.95
C MET A 186 4.80 22.30 16.32
N ASP A 187 4.65 23.56 16.70
CA ASP A 187 3.96 23.99 17.90
C ASP A 187 2.70 24.77 17.49
N TYR A 188 1.57 24.08 17.51
CA TYR A 188 0.28 24.64 17.16
C TYR A 188 -0.45 25.23 18.37
N SER A 189 0.14 25.16 19.56
CA SER A 189 -0.44 25.75 20.77
C SER A 189 -0.34 27.27 20.79
N GLY A 190 0.60 27.85 20.04
CA GLY A 190 0.90 29.29 20.02
C GLY A 190 2.02 29.72 20.98
N GLY A 191 2.57 28.81 21.78
CA GLY A 191 3.64 29.09 22.75
C GLY A 191 5.03 29.31 22.14
N ARG A 192 5.21 29.01 20.84
CA ARG A 192 6.49 29.11 20.10
C ARG A 192 7.62 28.34 20.78
N ASN A 193 7.31 27.13 21.26
CA ASN A 193 8.27 26.28 21.96
C ASN A 193 8.86 25.21 21.03
N PHE A 194 10.19 25.18 20.90
CA PHE A 194 10.89 24.14 20.16
C PHE A 194 10.81 22.76 20.86
N ASN A 195 10.68 22.73 22.18
CA ASN A 195 10.58 21.50 22.97
C ASN A 195 9.14 20.97 22.99
N HIS A 196 8.66 20.53 21.83
CA HIS A 196 7.29 20.03 21.63
C HIS A 196 7.27 18.54 21.24
N LEU A 197 6.21 17.83 21.64
CA LEU A 197 6.06 16.38 21.41
C LEU A 197 6.21 16.00 19.93
N LEU A 198 5.67 16.82 19.03
CA LEU A 198 5.75 16.58 17.59
C LEU A 198 7.20 16.67 17.08
N ASN A 199 8.01 17.59 17.60
CA ASN A 199 9.44 17.68 17.27
C ASN A 199 10.20 16.45 17.76
N TYR A 200 9.96 15.99 19.00
CA TYR A 200 10.59 14.77 19.51
C TYR A 200 10.22 13.55 18.68
N THR A 201 8.95 13.44 18.30
CA THR A 201 8.45 12.34 17.47
C THR A 201 9.10 12.37 16.09
N ALA A 202 9.12 13.52 15.43
CA ALA A 202 9.74 13.68 14.12
C ALA A 202 11.24 13.35 14.15
N ALA A 203 11.97 13.81 15.18
CA ALA A 203 13.38 13.52 15.36
C ALA A 203 13.66 12.01 15.55
N PHE A 204 12.85 11.33 16.36
CA PHE A 204 12.97 9.89 16.56
C PHE A 204 12.70 9.10 15.26
N LEU A 205 11.64 9.48 14.54
CA LEU A 205 11.30 8.88 13.25
C LEU A 205 12.39 9.13 12.20
N ALA A 206 12.96 10.32 12.15
CA ALA A 206 14.07 10.65 11.27
C ALA A 206 15.32 9.80 11.58
N LEU A 207 15.68 9.65 12.86
CA LEU A 207 16.79 8.80 13.28
C LEU A 207 16.58 7.34 12.83
N TRP A 208 15.39 6.81 13.06
CA TRP A 208 15.04 5.46 12.62
C TRP A 208 15.07 5.33 11.09
N PHE A 209 14.57 6.32 10.36
CA PHE A 209 14.60 6.35 8.89
C PHE A 209 16.04 6.31 8.37
N THR A 210 16.94 7.10 8.95
CA THR A 210 18.36 7.11 8.58
C THR A 210 19.03 5.76 8.86
N LEU A 211 18.80 5.18 10.05
CA LEU A 211 19.38 3.88 10.41
C LEU A 211 18.86 2.74 9.52
N SER A 212 17.55 2.71 9.27
CA SER A 212 16.95 1.71 8.38
C SER A 212 17.43 1.87 6.93
N GLY A 213 17.57 3.12 6.45
CA GLY A 213 18.13 3.43 5.14
C GLY A 213 19.58 2.97 5.01
N LEU A 214 20.42 3.20 6.03
CA LEU A 214 21.81 2.74 6.06
C LEU A 214 21.91 1.21 6.01
N LEU A 215 21.06 0.50 6.77
CA LEU A 215 21.02 -0.96 6.74
C LEU A 215 20.62 -1.50 5.36
N LEU A 216 19.61 -0.90 4.73
CA LEU A 216 19.18 -1.25 3.37
C LEU A 216 20.28 -0.94 2.33
N LEU A 217 20.96 0.20 2.48
CA LEU A 217 22.07 0.59 1.61
C LEU A 217 23.24 -0.41 1.70
N ILE A 218 23.70 -0.72 2.91
CA ILE A 218 24.76 -1.71 3.14
C ILE A 218 24.38 -3.06 2.52
N ARG A 219 23.12 -3.47 2.65
CA ARG A 219 22.62 -4.70 2.03
C ARG A 219 22.69 -4.64 0.50
N ASN A 220 22.24 -3.55 -0.10
CA ASN A 220 22.26 -3.37 -1.56
C ASN A 220 23.71 -3.35 -2.09
N ILE A 221 24.64 -2.73 -1.35
CA ILE A 221 26.08 -2.75 -1.66
C ILE A 221 26.61 -4.18 -1.59
N ARG A 222 26.34 -4.92 -0.50
CA ARG A 222 26.76 -6.32 -0.33
C ARG A 222 26.21 -7.24 -1.43
N ARG A 223 25.01 -6.96 -1.94
CA ARG A 223 24.39 -7.69 -3.06
C ARG A 223 24.91 -7.27 -4.44
N GLY A 224 25.70 -6.20 -4.50
CA GLY A 224 26.18 -5.61 -5.75
C GLY A 224 25.09 -4.89 -6.55
N ASP A 225 23.94 -4.59 -5.95
CA ASP A 225 22.80 -3.96 -6.63
C ASP A 225 23.12 -2.51 -7.07
N LEU A 226 24.07 -1.85 -6.40
CA LEU A 226 24.56 -0.52 -6.74
C LEU A 226 25.84 -0.53 -7.59
N ASN A 227 26.27 -1.69 -8.08
CA ASN A 227 27.44 -1.78 -8.95
C ASN A 227 27.03 -1.51 -10.41
N PRO A 228 27.46 -0.40 -11.05
CA PRO A 228 27.15 -0.12 -12.45
C PRO A 228 27.79 -1.15 -13.42
N ARG A 229 28.75 -1.96 -12.95
CA ARG A 229 29.36 -3.08 -13.69
C ARG A 229 28.77 -4.43 -13.29
N ARG A 230 27.62 -4.47 -12.61
CA ARG A 230 26.96 -5.71 -12.18
C ARG A 230 26.69 -6.58 -13.41
N LYS A 231 27.22 -7.80 -13.40
CA LYS A 231 26.87 -8.81 -14.39
C LYS A 231 25.39 -9.14 -14.28
N LEU A 232 24.74 -9.32 -15.42
CA LEU A 232 23.34 -9.72 -15.49
C LEU A 232 23.14 -11.04 -14.73
N SER A 233 21.95 -11.24 -14.18
CA SER A 233 21.53 -12.59 -13.81
C SER A 233 21.46 -13.47 -15.05
N ILE A 234 21.57 -14.80 -14.87
CA ILE A 234 21.37 -15.75 -15.96
C ILE A 234 19.99 -15.53 -16.59
N LEU A 235 18.95 -15.29 -15.78
CA LEU A 235 17.60 -14.99 -16.26
C LEU A 235 17.59 -13.78 -17.21
N GLU A 236 18.16 -12.65 -16.79
CA GLU A 236 18.21 -11.43 -17.63
C GLU A 236 19.03 -11.66 -18.90
N ALA A 237 20.13 -12.41 -18.83
CA ALA A 237 20.95 -12.74 -19.99
C ALA A 237 20.18 -13.61 -20.99
N LEU A 238 19.44 -14.62 -20.52
CA LEU A 238 18.58 -15.48 -21.34
C LEU A 238 17.44 -14.68 -21.98
N GLN A 239 16.76 -13.84 -21.21
CA GLN A 239 15.68 -12.99 -21.69
C GLN A 239 16.16 -12.00 -22.76
N ARG A 240 17.33 -11.37 -22.59
CA ARG A 240 17.93 -10.50 -23.62
C ARG A 240 18.29 -11.25 -24.91
N LYS A 241 18.71 -12.51 -24.78
CA LYS A 241 18.94 -13.42 -25.91
C LYS A 241 17.65 -13.99 -26.50
N HIS A 242 16.47 -13.56 -26.00
CA HIS A 242 15.15 -14.06 -26.39
C HIS A 242 15.04 -15.59 -26.23
N GLN A 243 15.76 -16.15 -25.26
CA GLN A 243 15.64 -17.56 -24.95
C GLN A 243 14.39 -17.83 -24.11
N PRO A 244 13.67 -18.91 -24.41
CA PRO A 244 12.39 -19.24 -23.78
C PRO A 244 12.65 -19.74 -22.34
N ILE A 245 12.45 -18.86 -21.36
CA ILE A 245 12.55 -19.20 -19.94
C ILE A 245 11.36 -18.64 -19.18
N ALA A 246 10.67 -19.51 -18.44
CA ALA A 246 9.54 -19.10 -17.62
C ALA A 246 10.01 -18.27 -16.41
N SER A 247 9.32 -17.16 -16.15
CA SER A 247 9.51 -16.36 -14.94
C SER A 247 8.21 -15.67 -14.55
N GLY A 248 7.75 -15.88 -13.32
CA GLY A 248 6.57 -15.23 -12.76
C GLY A 248 6.92 -14.06 -11.83
N CYS A 249 8.06 -14.11 -11.15
CA CYS A 249 8.46 -13.13 -10.13
C CYS A 249 9.44 -12.05 -10.61
N GLY A 250 9.74 -11.99 -11.91
CA GLY A 250 10.69 -11.00 -12.48
C GLY A 250 12.11 -11.09 -11.90
N GLY A 251 12.48 -12.26 -11.37
CA GLY A 251 13.80 -12.50 -10.78
C GLY A 251 13.90 -12.36 -9.25
N GLY A 252 12.76 -12.25 -8.55
CA GLY A 252 12.71 -12.21 -7.09
C GLY A 252 13.07 -13.52 -6.37
N GLY A 253 13.21 -14.65 -7.08
CA GLY A 253 13.53 -15.95 -6.48
C GLY A 253 12.38 -16.52 -5.63
N THR A 254 11.13 -16.25 -6.00
CA THR A 254 9.95 -16.67 -5.22
C THR A 254 8.99 -17.61 -5.96
N CYS A 255 9.10 -17.74 -7.29
CA CYS A 255 8.16 -18.56 -8.07
C CYS A 255 8.69 -19.94 -8.50
N GLY A 256 9.98 -20.22 -8.37
CA GLY A 256 10.57 -21.52 -8.75
C GLY A 256 10.65 -21.84 -10.24
N LEU A 257 10.01 -21.06 -11.12
CA LEU A 257 9.87 -21.36 -12.55
C LEU A 257 11.14 -21.26 -13.41
N CYS A 258 12.08 -20.37 -13.08
CA CYS A 258 13.23 -20.09 -13.95
C CYS A 258 14.35 -21.15 -13.79
N LYS A 259 13.99 -22.42 -13.88
CA LYS A 259 14.89 -23.56 -13.70
C LYS A 259 15.81 -23.70 -14.91
N VAL A 260 17.11 -23.82 -14.63
CA VAL A 260 18.16 -24.07 -15.62
C VAL A 260 19.14 -25.07 -15.06
N MET A 261 19.77 -25.85 -15.92
CA MET A 261 20.87 -26.72 -15.53
C MET A 261 22.20 -25.98 -15.75
N VAL A 262 23.01 -25.95 -14.70
CA VAL A 262 24.35 -25.35 -14.67
C VAL A 262 25.33 -26.34 -14.04
N ASP A 263 26.61 -26.00 -13.97
CA ASP A 263 27.62 -26.82 -13.29
C ASP A 263 27.15 -27.16 -11.86
N ALA A 264 27.20 -28.45 -11.49
CA ALA A 264 26.79 -28.96 -10.19
C ALA A 264 27.56 -28.30 -9.02
N ASN A 265 28.77 -27.78 -9.27
CA ASN A 265 29.57 -27.03 -8.30
C ASN A 265 29.02 -25.61 -8.02
N THR A 266 28.00 -25.16 -8.76
CA THR A 266 27.37 -23.86 -8.52
C THR A 266 26.72 -23.84 -7.13
N PRO A 267 27.06 -22.86 -6.26
CA PRO A 267 26.53 -22.78 -4.91
C PRO A 267 25.00 -22.75 -4.88
N ILE A 268 24.40 -23.40 -3.88
CA ILE A 268 22.96 -23.40 -3.69
C ILE A 268 22.55 -22.19 -2.83
N THR A 269 21.51 -21.49 -3.23
CA THR A 269 20.95 -20.32 -2.54
C THR A 269 19.76 -20.68 -1.64
N ASP A 270 19.44 -19.83 -0.66
CA ASP A 270 18.27 -20.01 0.23
C ASP A 270 16.92 -20.02 -0.50
N ALA A 271 16.85 -19.39 -1.68
CA ALA A 271 15.66 -19.43 -2.52
C ALA A 271 15.48 -20.81 -3.15
N GLU A 272 16.58 -21.41 -3.61
CA GLU A 272 16.59 -22.73 -4.24
C GLU A 272 16.27 -23.83 -3.23
N GLN A 273 16.85 -23.79 -2.03
CA GLN A 273 16.52 -24.76 -0.97
C GLN A 273 15.04 -24.78 -0.58
N ARG A 274 14.32 -23.69 -0.81
CA ARG A 274 12.89 -23.57 -0.48
C ARG A 274 11.96 -23.95 -1.64
N LEU A 275 12.44 -23.90 -2.88
CA LEU A 275 11.61 -24.00 -4.07
C LEU A 275 11.96 -25.20 -4.96
N LEU A 276 13.15 -25.78 -4.80
CA LEU A 276 13.61 -26.94 -5.54
C LEU A 276 13.76 -28.11 -4.58
N SER A 277 13.45 -29.31 -5.07
CA SER A 277 13.68 -30.57 -4.37
C SER A 277 15.17 -30.88 -4.26
N THR A 278 15.54 -31.75 -3.31
CA THR A 278 16.93 -32.18 -3.15
C THR A 278 17.47 -32.87 -4.40
N ALA A 279 16.63 -33.66 -5.09
CA ALA A 279 17.01 -34.33 -6.34
C ALA A 279 17.39 -33.31 -7.44
N GLU A 280 16.55 -32.29 -7.66
CA GLU A 280 16.84 -31.22 -8.62
C GLU A 280 18.16 -30.50 -8.31
N LEU A 281 18.41 -30.21 -7.03
CA LEU A 281 19.66 -29.57 -6.60
C LEU A 281 20.89 -30.44 -6.86
N THR A 282 20.78 -31.75 -6.63
CA THR A 282 21.83 -32.73 -6.92
C THR A 282 22.08 -32.86 -8.43
N ASP A 283 21.04 -32.77 -9.25
CA ASP A 283 21.11 -32.82 -10.72
C ASP A 283 21.66 -31.53 -11.36
N GLY A 284 22.10 -30.56 -10.55
CA GLY A 284 22.66 -29.29 -11.04
C GLY A 284 21.61 -28.28 -11.49
N ILE A 285 20.33 -28.48 -11.15
CA ILE A 285 19.27 -27.51 -11.43
C ILE A 285 19.38 -26.34 -10.45
N ARG A 286 19.30 -25.14 -11.01
CA ARG A 286 19.40 -23.87 -10.29
C ARG A 286 18.34 -22.89 -10.82
N LEU A 287 18.05 -21.86 -10.03
CA LEU A 287 17.17 -20.77 -10.43
C LEU A 287 17.98 -19.68 -11.15
N ALA A 288 17.74 -19.50 -12.45
CA ALA A 288 18.47 -18.55 -13.30
C ALA A 288 18.49 -17.11 -12.76
N CYS A 289 17.47 -16.70 -11.99
CA CYS A 289 17.44 -15.37 -11.40
C CYS A 289 18.33 -15.18 -10.17
N GLN A 290 18.75 -16.26 -9.52
CA GLN A 290 19.56 -16.22 -8.30
C GLN A 290 21.06 -16.26 -8.60
N HIS A 291 21.44 -16.56 -9.85
CA HIS A 291 22.82 -16.69 -10.28
C HIS A 291 23.20 -15.63 -11.31
N ARG A 292 24.47 -15.23 -11.30
CA ARG A 292 25.04 -14.27 -12.26
C ARG A 292 25.55 -14.99 -13.50
N ASP A 293 25.41 -14.36 -14.66
CA ASP A 293 26.01 -14.85 -15.90
C ASP A 293 27.49 -14.45 -15.94
N HIS A 294 28.37 -15.41 -15.66
CA HIS A 294 29.82 -15.29 -15.81
C HIS A 294 30.31 -15.85 -17.17
N GLY A 295 29.41 -16.16 -18.10
CA GLY A 295 29.72 -16.87 -19.34
C GLY A 295 29.76 -18.38 -19.19
N GLN A 296 29.21 -18.93 -18.09
CA GLN A 296 29.10 -20.37 -17.90
C GLN A 296 28.14 -21.01 -18.92
N ALA A 297 28.32 -22.30 -19.18
CA ALA A 297 27.35 -23.09 -19.93
C ALA A 297 26.04 -23.17 -19.13
N VAL A 298 24.93 -22.82 -19.77
CA VAL A 298 23.59 -22.88 -19.19
C VAL A 298 22.73 -23.68 -20.15
N GLN A 299 22.08 -24.73 -19.64
CA GLN A 299 21.14 -25.55 -20.40
C GLN A 299 19.72 -25.26 -19.92
N LEU A 300 18.83 -24.98 -20.88
CA LEU A 300 17.40 -24.86 -20.63
C LEU A 300 16.80 -26.26 -20.48
N LEU A 301 15.90 -26.44 -19.50
CA LEU A 301 15.17 -27.70 -19.34
C LEU A 301 14.18 -27.92 -20.49
N GLU A 302 13.46 -26.88 -20.90
CA GLU A 302 12.43 -26.93 -21.94
C GLU A 302 12.96 -26.42 -23.29
N SER A 303 13.70 -27.26 -24.00
CA SER A 303 14.32 -26.88 -25.29
C SER A 303 13.32 -26.66 -26.44
N ASN A 304 12.10 -27.19 -26.33
CA ASN A 304 11.03 -27.04 -27.32
C ASN A 304 10.19 -25.77 -27.11
N ALA A 305 10.35 -25.06 -26.00
CA ALA A 305 9.57 -23.88 -25.70
C ALA A 305 9.82 -22.78 -26.75
N LYS A 306 8.76 -22.22 -27.33
CA LYS A 306 8.85 -21.15 -28.34
C LYS A 306 7.71 -20.17 -28.15
N ARG A 307 7.85 -19.00 -28.76
CA ARG A 307 6.79 -17.99 -28.83
C ARG A 307 5.86 -18.32 -29.98
N PHE A 308 4.56 -18.36 -29.70
CA PHE A 308 3.49 -18.63 -30.66
C PHE A 308 2.48 -17.48 -30.67
N THR A 309 1.84 -17.30 -31.82
CA THR A 309 0.62 -16.50 -31.96
C THR A 309 -0.56 -17.44 -32.00
N LEU A 310 -1.36 -17.40 -30.93
CA LEU A 310 -2.57 -18.19 -30.76
C LEU A 310 -3.76 -17.39 -31.29
N LYS A 311 -4.71 -18.04 -31.97
CA LYS A 311 -5.97 -17.42 -32.38
C LYS A 311 -7.13 -18.03 -31.61
N LEU A 312 -7.96 -17.20 -30.98
CA LEU A 312 -9.12 -17.68 -30.24
C LEU A 312 -10.14 -18.29 -31.20
N ALA A 313 -10.37 -19.60 -31.09
CA ALA A 313 -11.32 -20.32 -31.93
C ALA A 313 -12.70 -20.41 -31.28
N GLN A 314 -12.76 -20.60 -29.96
CA GLN A 314 -14.01 -20.70 -29.21
C GLN A 314 -13.82 -20.20 -27.77
N GLN A 315 -14.86 -19.57 -27.24
CA GLN A 315 -14.98 -19.20 -25.82
C GLN A 315 -16.31 -19.71 -25.27
N ARG A 316 -16.30 -20.27 -24.06
CA ARG A 316 -17.51 -20.73 -23.36
C ARG A 316 -17.38 -20.52 -21.86
N SER A 317 -18.38 -19.92 -21.22
CA SER A 317 -18.48 -19.95 -19.74
C SER A 317 -18.83 -21.37 -19.29
N VAL A 318 -17.99 -21.95 -18.44
CA VAL A 318 -18.17 -23.32 -17.92
C VAL A 318 -18.59 -23.32 -16.45
N SER A 319 -18.32 -22.23 -15.73
CA SER A 319 -18.89 -21.94 -14.41
C SER A 319 -19.03 -20.42 -14.23
N PRO A 320 -19.71 -19.93 -13.17
CA PRO A 320 -19.89 -18.49 -12.95
C PRO A 320 -18.60 -17.66 -12.96
N LEU A 321 -17.47 -18.26 -12.57
CA LEU A 321 -16.17 -17.60 -12.51
C LEU A 321 -15.12 -18.24 -13.42
N ILE A 322 -15.45 -19.27 -14.21
CA ILE A 322 -14.46 -19.94 -15.08
C ILE A 322 -14.93 -19.91 -16.53
N THR A 323 -14.05 -19.42 -17.39
CA THR A 323 -14.22 -19.39 -18.84
C THR A 323 -13.24 -20.36 -19.50
N GLU A 324 -13.76 -21.24 -20.36
CA GLU A 324 -12.96 -22.08 -21.25
C GLU A 324 -12.62 -21.28 -22.52
N LEU A 325 -11.33 -21.22 -22.86
CA LEU A 325 -10.84 -20.64 -24.09
C LEU A 325 -10.13 -21.72 -24.92
N LYS A 326 -10.58 -21.91 -26.16
CA LYS A 326 -9.92 -22.79 -27.14
C LYS A 326 -9.19 -21.95 -28.16
N PHE A 327 -7.88 -22.12 -28.22
CA PHE A 327 -7.02 -21.48 -29.19
C PHE A 327 -6.60 -22.46 -30.28
N THR A 328 -6.29 -21.93 -31.45
CA THR A 328 -5.61 -22.64 -32.53
C THR A 328 -4.22 -22.05 -32.72
N VAL A 329 -3.25 -22.93 -32.97
CA VAL A 329 -1.90 -22.55 -33.39
C VAL A 329 -1.60 -23.17 -34.74
N GLN A 330 -0.99 -22.37 -35.62
CA GLN A 330 -0.53 -22.83 -36.94
C GLN A 330 0.81 -23.56 -36.80
N GLY A 331 0.92 -24.71 -37.46
CA GLY A 331 2.10 -25.54 -37.44
C GLY A 331 2.12 -26.53 -36.28
N HIS A 332 3.18 -27.32 -36.25
CA HIS A 332 3.33 -28.39 -35.29
C HIS A 332 3.71 -27.85 -33.90
N PHE A 333 2.81 -28.03 -32.93
CA PHE A 333 3.03 -27.70 -31.53
C PHE A 333 2.89 -28.97 -30.69
N SER A 334 3.95 -29.35 -29.97
CA SER A 334 3.95 -30.49 -29.05
C SER A 334 4.13 -30.03 -27.62
N TYR A 335 3.29 -30.56 -26.75
CA TYR A 335 3.36 -30.40 -25.30
C TYR A 335 3.03 -31.72 -24.63
N GLN A 336 3.27 -31.80 -23.33
CA GLN A 336 2.87 -32.92 -22.49
C GLN A 336 1.73 -32.50 -21.55
N ALA A 337 0.86 -33.45 -21.21
CA ALA A 337 -0.22 -33.21 -20.27
C ALA A 337 0.33 -32.71 -18.92
N GLY A 338 -0.26 -31.63 -18.40
CA GLY A 338 0.17 -30.96 -17.18
C GLY A 338 1.10 -29.76 -17.38
N GLN A 339 1.62 -29.54 -18.59
CA GLN A 339 2.37 -28.33 -18.93
C GLN A 339 1.47 -27.08 -19.03
N PHE A 340 2.09 -25.90 -19.12
CA PHE A 340 1.43 -24.61 -19.27
C PHE A 340 2.08 -23.73 -20.33
N MET A 341 1.39 -22.65 -20.71
CA MET A 341 1.96 -21.54 -21.49
C MET A 341 1.96 -20.25 -20.69
N GLN A 342 2.96 -19.41 -20.96
CA GLN A 342 3.05 -18.07 -20.44
C GLN A 342 2.48 -17.08 -21.48
N PHE A 343 1.31 -16.53 -21.19
CA PHE A 343 0.60 -15.54 -22.00
C PHE A 343 1.16 -14.15 -21.76
N GLU A 344 1.33 -13.39 -22.84
CA GLU A 344 1.69 -11.98 -22.80
C GLU A 344 0.41 -11.14 -22.87
N ILE A 345 0.15 -10.40 -21.79
CA ILE A 345 -1.09 -9.67 -21.60
C ILE A 345 -0.79 -8.17 -21.64
N PRO A 346 -1.42 -7.41 -22.55
CA PRO A 346 -1.28 -5.96 -22.60
C PRO A 346 -1.73 -5.28 -21.29
N SER A 347 -1.03 -4.23 -20.90
CA SER A 347 -1.29 -3.41 -19.70
C SER A 347 -0.81 -1.97 -19.93
N ASP A 348 -1.24 -1.02 -19.10
CA ASP A 348 -0.85 0.39 -19.24
C ASP A 348 0.68 0.62 -19.17
N SER A 349 1.39 -0.27 -18.48
CA SER A 349 2.85 -0.22 -18.30
C SER A 349 3.64 -1.10 -19.30
N GLY A 350 3.00 -1.59 -20.36
CA GLY A 350 3.60 -2.53 -21.32
C GLY A 350 2.89 -3.88 -21.30
N SER A 351 3.61 -4.98 -21.09
CA SER A 351 3.01 -6.31 -21.01
C SER A 351 3.28 -7.00 -19.67
N VAL A 352 2.29 -7.75 -19.18
CA VAL A 352 2.41 -8.61 -18.02
C VAL A 352 2.31 -10.07 -18.45
N LEU A 353 3.14 -10.92 -17.84
CA LEU A 353 3.18 -12.35 -18.16
C LEU A 353 2.31 -13.12 -17.16
N ARG A 354 1.47 -14.04 -17.66
CA ARG A 354 0.63 -14.92 -16.83
C ARG A 354 0.65 -16.34 -17.34
N ASN A 355 0.68 -17.30 -16.44
CA ASN A 355 0.78 -18.71 -16.78
C ASN A 355 -0.63 -19.33 -16.78
N TYR A 356 -0.93 -20.15 -17.79
CA TYR A 356 -2.17 -20.92 -17.86
C TYR A 356 -1.86 -22.33 -18.36
N SER A 357 -2.27 -23.33 -17.57
CA SER A 357 -2.04 -24.74 -17.84
C SER A 357 -2.97 -25.25 -18.94
N PHE A 358 -2.47 -26.20 -19.74
CA PHE A 358 -3.31 -26.87 -20.74
C PHE A 358 -4.41 -27.67 -20.04
N ALA A 359 -5.64 -27.54 -20.55
CA ALA A 359 -6.83 -28.18 -20.00
C ALA A 359 -7.26 -29.45 -20.77
N CYS A 360 -6.48 -29.87 -21.75
CA CYS A 360 -6.72 -31.09 -22.53
C CYS A 360 -5.41 -31.86 -22.74
N ALA A 361 -5.52 -33.16 -23.01
CA ALA A 361 -4.38 -33.96 -23.43
C ALA A 361 -3.89 -33.52 -24.82
N PRO A 362 -2.59 -33.71 -25.14
CA PRO A 362 -2.05 -33.47 -26.47
C PRO A 362 -2.83 -34.26 -27.54
N ALA A 363 -3.15 -33.60 -28.67
CA ALA A 363 -3.86 -34.25 -29.75
C ALA A 363 -3.02 -35.40 -30.35
N THR A 364 -3.67 -36.53 -30.62
CA THR A 364 -3.02 -37.74 -31.18
C THR A 364 -2.84 -37.69 -32.70
N LYS A 365 -3.46 -36.73 -33.39
CA LYS A 365 -3.38 -36.58 -34.85
C LYS A 365 -2.46 -35.42 -35.22
N ASN A 366 -1.52 -35.69 -36.13
CA ASN A 366 -0.79 -34.65 -36.85
C ASN A 366 -1.75 -33.91 -37.77
N SER A 367 -2.25 -32.79 -37.29
CA SER A 367 -3.03 -31.82 -38.05
C SER A 367 -2.19 -30.55 -38.20
N ASP A 368 -2.30 -29.86 -39.32
CA ASP A 368 -1.59 -28.59 -39.56
C ASP A 368 -1.97 -27.49 -38.55
N THR A 369 -3.08 -27.70 -37.82
CA THR A 369 -3.56 -26.84 -36.73
C THR A 369 -3.65 -27.63 -35.43
N THR A 370 -3.00 -27.13 -34.38
CA THR A 370 -3.13 -27.73 -33.03
C THR A 370 -4.14 -26.90 -32.22
N GLU A 371 -5.10 -27.58 -31.60
CA GLU A 371 -6.05 -26.98 -30.66
C GLU A 371 -5.51 -27.02 -29.24
N LEU A 372 -5.60 -25.90 -28.54
CA LEU A 372 -5.12 -25.73 -27.16
C LEU A 372 -6.26 -25.20 -26.30
N VAL A 373 -6.59 -25.89 -25.22
CA VAL A 373 -7.69 -25.51 -24.32
C VAL A 373 -7.10 -24.96 -23.02
N PHE A 374 -7.64 -23.84 -22.53
CA PHE A 374 -7.26 -23.24 -21.25
C PHE A 374 -8.51 -22.87 -20.46
N LEU A 375 -8.38 -22.91 -19.13
CA LEU A 375 -9.40 -22.43 -18.22
C LEU A 375 -8.93 -21.16 -17.53
N ILE A 376 -9.73 -20.10 -17.64
CA ILE A 376 -9.44 -18.79 -17.06
C ILE A 376 -10.43 -18.53 -15.93
N ARG A 377 -9.92 -18.43 -14.70
CA ARG A 377 -10.71 -17.97 -13.55
C ARG A 377 -10.79 -16.45 -13.56
N ALA A 378 -12.00 -15.90 -13.58
CA ALA A 378 -12.25 -14.48 -13.40
C ALA A 378 -11.81 -14.01 -12.01
N MET A 379 -10.99 -12.97 -11.96
CA MET A 379 -10.55 -12.31 -10.72
C MET A 379 -11.16 -10.90 -10.65
N PRO A 380 -12.45 -10.78 -10.27
CA PRO A 380 -13.11 -9.49 -10.13
C PRO A 380 -12.45 -8.66 -9.01
N ALA A 381 -12.68 -7.34 -9.04
CA ALA A 381 -12.22 -6.43 -8.00
C ALA A 381 -12.78 -6.87 -6.64
N PRO A 382 -11.94 -7.25 -5.65
CA PRO A 382 -12.44 -7.72 -4.36
C PRO A 382 -13.01 -6.57 -3.51
N SER A 383 -12.66 -5.33 -3.81
CA SER A 383 -13.18 -4.11 -3.18
C SER A 383 -12.99 -2.91 -4.11
N SER A 384 -13.63 -1.77 -3.80
CA SER A 384 -13.54 -0.53 -4.61
C SER A 384 -12.11 -0.02 -4.82
N ASN A 385 -11.18 -0.35 -3.92
CA ASN A 385 -9.82 0.18 -3.91
C ASN A 385 -8.79 -0.78 -4.53
N VAL A 386 -9.22 -1.98 -4.95
CA VAL A 386 -8.34 -2.99 -5.55
C VAL A 386 -8.85 -3.30 -6.96
N PRO A 387 -8.06 -3.05 -8.01
CA PRO A 387 -8.51 -3.30 -9.38
C PRO A 387 -8.71 -4.80 -9.63
N ALA A 388 -9.53 -5.11 -10.63
CA ALA A 388 -9.70 -6.47 -11.12
C ALA A 388 -8.38 -7.03 -11.70
N GLY A 389 -8.26 -8.35 -11.74
CA GLY A 389 -7.09 -9.01 -12.28
C GLY A 389 -6.89 -8.74 -13.77
N ILE A 390 -5.83 -8.01 -14.12
CA ILE A 390 -5.48 -7.62 -15.51
C ILE A 390 -5.55 -8.82 -16.46
N GLY A 391 -5.00 -9.96 -16.04
CA GLY A 391 -4.91 -11.15 -16.89
C GLY A 391 -6.25 -11.81 -17.20
N SER A 392 -7.06 -12.04 -16.16
CA SER A 392 -8.38 -12.62 -16.34
C SER A 392 -9.32 -11.66 -17.07
N SER A 393 -9.24 -10.36 -16.79
CA SER A 393 -10.07 -9.35 -17.46
C SER A 393 -9.78 -9.30 -18.96
N TYR A 394 -8.50 -9.30 -19.36
CA TYR A 394 -8.12 -9.30 -20.77
C TYR A 394 -8.58 -10.57 -21.49
N LEU A 395 -8.23 -11.76 -20.97
CA LEU A 395 -8.51 -13.03 -21.66
C LEU A 395 -10.00 -13.34 -21.75
N CYS A 396 -10.79 -12.98 -20.72
CA CYS A 396 -12.24 -13.21 -20.74
C CYS A 396 -13.01 -12.24 -21.66
N GLN A 397 -12.40 -11.14 -22.11
CA GLN A 397 -13.01 -10.16 -23.01
C GLN A 397 -12.70 -10.38 -24.49
N LEU A 398 -11.78 -11.32 -24.80
CA LEU A 398 -11.42 -11.65 -26.18
C LEU A 398 -12.63 -12.09 -26.99
N GLN A 399 -12.57 -11.84 -28.29
CA GLN A 399 -13.56 -12.27 -29.26
C GLN A 399 -12.96 -13.34 -30.17
N GLN A 400 -13.83 -14.17 -30.75
CA GLN A 400 -13.40 -15.20 -31.70
C GLN A 400 -12.59 -14.57 -32.84
N GLY A 401 -11.42 -15.13 -33.11
CA GLY A 401 -10.45 -14.63 -34.09
C GLY A 401 -9.33 -13.77 -33.50
N ASP A 402 -9.47 -13.27 -32.26
CA ASP A 402 -8.46 -12.41 -31.65
C ASP A 402 -7.11 -13.14 -31.48
N PRO A 403 -6.00 -12.48 -31.85
CA PRO A 403 -4.66 -13.03 -31.66
C PRO A 403 -4.14 -12.75 -30.26
N VAL A 404 -3.46 -13.74 -29.66
CA VAL A 404 -2.75 -13.61 -28.39
C VAL A 404 -1.36 -14.22 -28.52
N HIS A 405 -0.36 -13.60 -27.90
CA HIS A 405 0.99 -14.15 -27.85
C HIS A 405 1.19 -14.97 -26.59
N ALA A 406 1.74 -16.17 -26.74
CA ALA A 406 2.10 -17.02 -25.62
C ALA A 406 3.41 -17.76 -25.89
N THR A 407 4.18 -18.01 -24.84
CA THR A 407 5.43 -18.77 -24.90
C THR A 407 5.28 -20.08 -24.13
N GLY A 408 5.73 -21.18 -24.72
CA GLY A 408 5.66 -22.50 -24.08
C GLY A 408 5.93 -23.63 -25.06
N PRO A 409 5.74 -24.89 -24.65
CA PRO A 409 5.23 -25.29 -23.34
C PRO A 409 6.28 -25.15 -22.23
N PHE A 410 5.83 -25.05 -20.98
CA PHE A 410 6.67 -25.06 -19.78
C PHE A 410 6.06 -25.97 -18.70
N GLY A 411 6.86 -26.38 -17.72
CA GLY A 411 6.40 -27.08 -16.53
C GLY A 411 6.75 -28.56 -16.50
N ASP A 412 6.93 -29.06 -15.29
CA ASP A 412 7.37 -30.42 -14.93
C ASP A 412 6.29 -31.20 -14.17
N PHE A 413 5.06 -30.67 -14.11
CA PHE A 413 3.89 -31.34 -13.54
C PHE A 413 3.36 -32.44 -14.47
N LEU A 414 4.18 -33.47 -14.67
CA LEU A 414 3.93 -34.57 -15.61
C LEU A 414 3.54 -35.85 -14.88
N ALA A 415 2.78 -36.72 -15.55
CA ALA A 415 2.54 -38.07 -15.06
C ALA A 415 3.85 -38.84 -14.87
N THR A 416 3.91 -39.68 -13.83
CA THR A 416 5.02 -40.61 -13.65
C THR A 416 5.02 -41.61 -14.79
N ASP A 417 6.16 -41.75 -15.47
CA ASP A 417 6.35 -42.75 -16.51
C ASP A 417 6.00 -44.14 -15.97
N ARG A 418 5.20 -44.88 -16.74
CA ARG A 418 4.76 -46.23 -16.40
C ARG A 418 5.91 -47.23 -16.32
N ALA A 419 6.99 -46.99 -17.07
CA ALA A 419 8.21 -47.78 -16.96
C ALA A 419 8.86 -47.62 -15.57
N VAL A 420 8.62 -46.50 -14.89
CA VAL A 420 9.10 -46.22 -13.54
C VAL A 420 8.09 -46.69 -12.48
N SER A 421 6.79 -46.44 -12.68
CA SER A 421 5.74 -46.78 -11.72
C SER A 421 4.39 -47.04 -12.42
N ASN A 422 3.79 -48.21 -12.15
CA ASN A 422 2.43 -48.54 -12.60
C ASN A 422 1.39 -48.45 -11.46
N ARG A 423 1.69 -47.70 -10.39
CA ARG A 423 0.78 -47.50 -9.25
C ARG A 423 -0.51 -46.81 -9.68
N PRO A 424 -1.68 -47.09 -9.08
CA PRO A 424 -2.87 -46.27 -9.30
C PRO A 424 -2.59 -44.79 -8.96
N GLN A 425 -3.23 -43.87 -9.70
CA GLN A 425 -3.01 -42.44 -9.54
C GLN A 425 -4.17 -41.77 -8.80
N ILE A 426 -3.85 -40.84 -7.91
CA ILE A 426 -4.82 -40.01 -7.21
C ILE A 426 -4.61 -38.56 -7.64
N TYR A 427 -5.65 -37.98 -8.23
CA TYR A 427 -5.72 -36.59 -8.65
C TYR A 427 -6.58 -35.80 -7.66
N ILE A 428 -6.07 -34.66 -7.21
CA ILE A 428 -6.74 -33.78 -6.26
C ILE A 428 -6.76 -32.38 -6.86
N ALA A 429 -7.93 -31.96 -7.32
CA ALA A 429 -8.12 -30.72 -8.07
C ALA A 429 -9.05 -29.76 -7.33
N GLY A 430 -8.72 -28.46 -7.31
CA GLY A 430 -9.61 -27.42 -6.78
C GLY A 430 -9.81 -26.26 -7.75
N GLY A 431 -11.07 -25.91 -8.01
CA GLY A 431 -11.42 -24.82 -8.94
C GLY A 431 -10.71 -24.95 -10.29
N VAL A 432 -9.98 -23.93 -10.73
CA VAL A 432 -9.23 -23.94 -12.01
C VAL A 432 -8.04 -24.92 -12.02
N GLY A 433 -7.65 -25.48 -10.86
CA GLY A 433 -6.71 -26.59 -10.71
C GLY A 433 -7.09 -27.84 -11.51
N ILE A 434 -8.35 -27.95 -11.92
CA ILE A 434 -8.81 -29.04 -12.77
C ILE A 434 -8.23 -28.99 -14.20
N ALA A 435 -7.69 -27.86 -14.67
CA ALA A 435 -7.11 -27.75 -16.02
C ALA A 435 -5.97 -28.77 -16.27
N PRO A 436 -4.82 -28.70 -15.59
CA PRO A 436 -3.73 -29.65 -15.84
C PRO A 436 -4.13 -31.08 -15.46
N ILE A 437 -5.00 -31.24 -14.47
CA ILE A 437 -5.49 -32.55 -14.03
C ILE A 437 -6.35 -33.21 -15.11
N ARG A 438 -7.25 -32.47 -15.76
CA ARG A 438 -8.04 -32.99 -16.88
C ARG A 438 -7.14 -33.45 -18.01
N ALA A 439 -6.11 -32.68 -18.35
CA ALA A 439 -5.13 -33.08 -19.36
C ALA A 439 -4.43 -34.40 -19.00
N LEU A 440 -3.99 -34.56 -17.74
CA LEU A 440 -3.35 -35.78 -17.25
C LEU A 440 -4.30 -36.97 -17.26
N VAL A 441 -5.52 -36.80 -16.75
CA VAL A 441 -6.55 -37.83 -16.68
C VAL A 441 -6.93 -38.30 -18.09
N GLN A 442 -7.10 -37.40 -19.06
CA GLN A 442 -7.35 -37.76 -20.46
C GLN A 442 -6.19 -38.58 -21.06
N ALA A 443 -4.95 -38.17 -20.81
CA ALA A 443 -3.76 -38.85 -21.32
C ALA A 443 -3.58 -40.26 -20.72
N GLU A 444 -3.86 -40.43 -19.42
CA GLU A 444 -3.73 -41.71 -18.71
C GLU A 444 -4.92 -42.64 -18.92
N SER A 445 -6.14 -42.09 -19.08
CA SER A 445 -7.34 -42.85 -19.42
C SER A 445 -7.18 -43.58 -20.76
N ALA A 446 -6.55 -42.92 -21.74
CA ALA A 446 -6.26 -43.53 -23.04
C ALA A 446 -5.34 -44.76 -22.94
N GLN A 447 -4.63 -44.91 -21.82
CA GLN A 447 -3.71 -45.99 -21.54
C GLN A 447 -4.24 -46.96 -20.45
N GLY A 448 -5.45 -46.76 -19.91
CA GLY A 448 -6.15 -47.70 -19.02
C GLY A 448 -5.58 -47.86 -17.60
N ARG A 449 -4.87 -46.87 -17.04
CA ARG A 449 -4.38 -46.94 -15.65
C ARG A 449 -5.51 -46.59 -14.68
N PRO A 450 -5.63 -47.29 -13.54
CA PRO A 450 -6.63 -46.95 -12.53
C PRO A 450 -6.37 -45.58 -11.92
N MET A 451 -7.39 -44.72 -11.94
CA MET A 451 -7.31 -43.34 -11.46
C MET A 451 -8.45 -43.01 -10.50
N HIS A 452 -8.16 -42.13 -9.55
CA HIS A 452 -9.15 -41.53 -8.66
C HIS A 452 -9.02 -40.02 -8.76
N LEU A 453 -10.12 -39.31 -9.03
CA LEU A 453 -10.15 -37.86 -9.10
C LEU A 453 -11.06 -37.31 -8.02
N PHE A 454 -10.49 -36.56 -7.09
CA PHE A 454 -11.20 -35.73 -6.13
C PHE A 454 -11.26 -34.31 -6.69
N HIS A 455 -12.47 -33.80 -6.91
CA HIS A 455 -12.67 -32.48 -7.51
C HIS A 455 -13.43 -31.57 -6.53
N GLY A 456 -12.69 -30.63 -5.96
CA GLY A 456 -13.14 -29.73 -4.92
C GLY A 456 -13.71 -28.43 -5.46
N ALA A 457 -14.91 -28.06 -5.00
CA ALA A 457 -15.53 -26.77 -5.28
C ALA A 457 -16.29 -26.23 -4.05
N ARG A 458 -16.72 -24.96 -4.12
CA ARG A 458 -17.56 -24.35 -3.08
C ARG A 458 -19.02 -24.76 -3.23
N SER A 459 -19.51 -24.80 -4.47
CA SER A 459 -20.87 -25.17 -4.84
C SER A 459 -20.84 -26.10 -6.05
N THR A 460 -21.97 -26.77 -6.32
CA THR A 460 -22.12 -27.63 -7.49
C THR A 460 -21.97 -26.88 -8.81
N ALA A 461 -22.41 -25.62 -8.85
CA ALA A 461 -22.28 -24.75 -10.01
C ALA A 461 -20.83 -24.42 -10.40
N GLU A 462 -19.87 -24.65 -9.50
CA GLU A 462 -18.44 -24.46 -9.77
C GLU A 462 -17.73 -25.73 -10.27
N LEU A 463 -18.37 -26.91 -10.19
CA LEU A 463 -17.84 -28.15 -10.74
C LEU A 463 -17.98 -28.18 -12.26
N ILE A 464 -16.87 -28.35 -12.96
CA ILE A 464 -16.81 -28.40 -14.43
C ILE A 464 -16.36 -29.77 -14.94
N TYR A 465 -16.86 -30.15 -16.13
CA TYR A 465 -16.59 -31.43 -16.81
C TYR A 465 -17.03 -32.70 -16.05
N CYS A 466 -17.98 -32.60 -15.11
CA CYS A 466 -18.49 -33.75 -14.35
C CYS A 466 -18.92 -34.91 -15.25
N ASP A 467 -19.74 -34.65 -16.26
CA ASP A 467 -20.25 -35.66 -17.19
C ASP A 467 -19.12 -36.37 -17.94
N GLU A 468 -18.06 -35.64 -18.27
CA GLU A 468 -16.87 -36.20 -18.93
C GLU A 468 -16.16 -37.18 -18.00
N PHE A 469 -15.93 -36.80 -16.74
CA PHE A 469 -15.24 -37.64 -15.77
C PHE A 469 -16.06 -38.88 -15.36
N VAL A 470 -17.38 -38.74 -15.19
CA VAL A 470 -18.26 -39.86 -14.87
C VAL A 470 -18.29 -40.91 -15.98
N ALA A 471 -18.15 -40.48 -17.24
CA ALA A 471 -18.16 -41.38 -18.39
C ALA A 471 -16.86 -42.18 -18.60
N MET A 472 -15.77 -41.90 -17.86
CA MET A 472 -14.47 -42.55 -18.05
C MET A 472 -14.37 -43.89 -17.30
N SER A 473 -14.14 -44.99 -18.01
CA SER A 473 -14.17 -46.36 -17.47
C SER A 473 -13.09 -46.70 -16.43
N HIS A 474 -11.95 -46.00 -16.44
CA HIS A 474 -10.83 -46.22 -15.53
C HIS A 474 -10.66 -45.12 -14.47
N LEU A 475 -11.64 -44.21 -14.38
CA LEU A 475 -11.64 -43.09 -13.46
C LEU A 475 -12.76 -43.25 -12.43
N ARG A 476 -12.39 -43.25 -11.16
CA ARG A 476 -13.35 -43.01 -10.09
C ARG A 476 -13.40 -41.51 -9.79
N TYR A 477 -14.47 -40.86 -10.22
CA TYR A 477 -14.72 -39.44 -9.96
C TYR A 477 -15.43 -39.23 -8.62
N VAL A 478 -14.92 -38.32 -7.81
CA VAL A 478 -15.45 -37.96 -6.48
C VAL A 478 -15.56 -36.43 -6.39
N PRO A 479 -16.76 -35.85 -6.63
CA PRO A 479 -16.98 -34.43 -6.39
C PRO A 479 -17.03 -34.14 -4.89
N VAL A 480 -16.31 -33.10 -4.45
CA VAL A 480 -16.25 -32.67 -3.06
C VAL A 480 -16.70 -31.21 -2.95
N ILE A 481 -17.76 -30.97 -2.18
CA ILE A 481 -18.35 -29.63 -2.01
C ILE A 481 -18.14 -29.16 -0.56
N SER A 482 -17.57 -27.96 -0.42
CA SER A 482 -17.27 -27.38 0.90
C SER A 482 -18.43 -26.59 1.52
N ASP A 483 -19.36 -26.04 0.73
CA ASP A 483 -20.53 -25.31 1.23
C ASP A 483 -21.80 -26.21 1.22
N GLN A 484 -22.53 -26.27 2.33
CA GLN A 484 -23.55 -27.29 2.59
C GLN A 484 -24.92 -27.03 1.91
N THR A 485 -25.03 -26.01 1.06
CA THR A 485 -26.33 -25.59 0.51
C THR A 485 -26.83 -26.42 -0.66
N ASP A 486 -25.97 -27.24 -1.29
CA ASP A 486 -26.32 -28.02 -2.48
C ASP A 486 -26.45 -29.52 -2.14
N GLN A 487 -27.66 -29.98 -1.80
CA GLN A 487 -27.97 -31.38 -1.47
C GLN A 487 -28.44 -32.22 -2.68
N ASP A 488 -28.50 -31.66 -3.88
CA ASP A 488 -29.23 -32.24 -5.02
C ASP A 488 -28.45 -33.25 -5.90
N ILE A 489 -27.29 -33.75 -5.48
CA ILE A 489 -26.56 -34.79 -6.23
C ILE A 489 -26.26 -36.00 -5.34
N GLU A 490 -26.72 -37.19 -5.75
CA GLU A 490 -26.68 -38.45 -4.98
C GLU A 490 -25.26 -39.00 -4.69
N GLN A 491 -24.18 -38.35 -5.17
CA GLN A 491 -22.80 -38.85 -5.06
C GLN A 491 -21.76 -37.77 -4.67
N ILE A 492 -22.17 -36.70 -3.98
CA ILE A 492 -21.24 -35.67 -3.48
C ILE A 492 -20.74 -36.01 -2.08
N GLN A 493 -19.45 -35.79 -1.86
CA GLN A 493 -18.87 -35.75 -0.51
C GLN A 493 -18.86 -34.32 0.02
N LEU A 494 -19.42 -34.11 1.21
CA LEU A 494 -19.43 -32.79 1.86
C LEU A 494 -18.17 -32.57 2.70
N GLY A 495 -17.64 -31.35 2.67
CA GLY A 495 -16.52 -30.89 3.48
C GLY A 495 -15.29 -30.47 2.67
N ASN A 496 -14.14 -30.40 3.34
CA ASN A 496 -12.88 -30.05 2.70
C ASN A 496 -12.28 -31.26 1.97
N ILE A 497 -11.67 -31.02 0.81
CA ILE A 497 -11.13 -32.08 -0.05
C ILE A 497 -10.01 -32.90 0.59
N ASP A 498 -9.15 -32.28 1.39
CA ASP A 498 -8.07 -32.96 2.12
C ASP A 498 -8.64 -33.97 3.13
N VAL A 499 -9.73 -33.62 3.82
CA VAL A 499 -10.43 -34.51 4.75
C VAL A 499 -11.10 -35.66 3.99
N ALA A 500 -11.76 -35.35 2.86
CA ALA A 500 -12.41 -36.35 2.03
C ALA A 500 -11.42 -37.40 1.50
N VAL A 501 -10.27 -36.95 1.00
CA VAL A 501 -9.18 -37.81 0.53
C VAL A 501 -8.61 -38.64 1.69
N ALA A 502 -8.37 -38.05 2.86
CA ALA A 502 -7.84 -38.77 4.01
C ALA A 502 -8.78 -39.91 4.46
N GLN A 503 -10.08 -39.63 4.55
CA GLN A 503 -11.09 -40.64 4.87
C GLN A 503 -11.14 -41.75 3.82
N TRP A 504 -11.02 -41.39 2.54
CA TRP A 504 -11.00 -42.37 1.47
C TRP A 504 -9.77 -43.27 1.55
N LEU A 505 -8.58 -42.71 1.78
CA LEU A 505 -7.31 -43.44 1.91
C LEU A 505 -7.30 -44.39 3.13
N GLN A 506 -7.94 -44.02 4.24
CA GLN A 506 -8.10 -44.91 5.40
C GLN A 506 -8.87 -46.18 5.05
N ASN A 507 -9.89 -46.06 4.19
CA ASN A 507 -10.71 -47.18 3.74
C ASN A 507 -10.11 -47.95 2.55
N HIS A 508 -9.13 -47.35 1.87
CA HIS A 508 -8.46 -47.92 0.70
C HIS A 508 -6.94 -47.81 0.85
N PRO A 509 -6.33 -48.55 1.80
CA PRO A 509 -4.89 -48.54 1.97
C PRO A 509 -4.23 -49.11 0.71
N GLY A 510 -3.21 -48.41 0.21
CA GLY A 510 -2.53 -48.77 -1.02
C GLY A 510 -1.36 -47.85 -1.32
N ASP A 511 -0.64 -48.19 -2.40
CA ASP A 511 0.49 -47.40 -2.89
C ASP A 511 0.06 -46.59 -4.12
N TYR A 512 0.08 -45.26 -4.00
CA TYR A 512 -0.49 -44.33 -4.96
C TYR A 512 0.51 -43.25 -5.35
N ASP A 513 0.46 -42.81 -6.62
CA ASP A 513 1.10 -41.58 -7.06
C ASP A 513 0.08 -40.43 -6.99
N PHE A 514 0.44 -39.32 -6.34
CA PHE A 514 -0.45 -38.19 -6.08
C PHE A 514 -0.14 -36.99 -6.99
N TYR A 515 -1.19 -36.37 -7.51
CA TYR A 515 -1.13 -35.18 -8.38
C TYR A 515 -2.09 -34.13 -7.84
N VAL A 516 -1.55 -33.02 -7.32
CA VAL A 516 -2.33 -32.00 -6.61
C VAL A 516 -2.23 -30.66 -7.33
N CYS A 517 -3.37 -30.07 -7.68
CA CYS A 517 -3.39 -28.73 -8.29
C CYS A 517 -4.61 -27.94 -7.84
N GLY A 518 -4.42 -26.70 -7.40
CA GLY A 518 -5.51 -25.86 -6.92
C GLY A 518 -5.04 -24.61 -6.17
N PRO A 519 -5.95 -23.92 -5.47
CA PRO A 519 -5.63 -22.72 -4.70
C PRO A 519 -4.60 -23.00 -3.59
N PRO A 520 -3.75 -22.02 -3.21
CA PRO A 520 -2.67 -22.23 -2.23
C PRO A 520 -3.13 -22.84 -0.90
N ALA A 521 -4.29 -22.42 -0.39
CA ALA A 521 -4.84 -22.95 0.86
C ALA A 521 -5.19 -24.45 0.75
N MET A 522 -5.78 -24.87 -0.39
CA MET A 522 -6.10 -26.28 -0.65
C MET A 522 -4.83 -27.10 -0.81
N LEU A 523 -3.86 -26.59 -1.59
CA LEU A 523 -2.60 -27.27 -1.82
C LEU A 523 -1.85 -27.50 -0.49
N GLN A 524 -1.71 -26.48 0.34
CA GLN A 524 -1.06 -26.59 1.65
C GLN A 524 -1.75 -27.59 2.57
N ALA A 525 -3.09 -27.55 2.67
CA ALA A 525 -3.84 -28.50 3.49
C ALA A 525 -3.67 -29.95 2.99
N THR A 526 -3.71 -30.15 1.67
CA THR A 526 -3.55 -31.47 1.05
C THR A 526 -2.14 -32.02 1.28
N LEU A 527 -1.09 -31.21 1.08
CA LEU A 527 0.29 -31.64 1.30
C LEU A 527 0.56 -31.97 2.78
N ALA A 528 0.02 -31.17 3.71
CA ALA A 528 0.12 -31.44 5.14
C ALA A 528 -0.59 -32.75 5.52
N MET A 529 -1.77 -32.98 4.95
CA MET A 529 -2.52 -34.23 5.12
C MET A 529 -1.72 -35.44 4.61
N LEU A 530 -1.16 -35.39 3.39
CA LEU A 530 -0.34 -36.47 2.83
C LEU A 530 0.92 -36.74 3.66
N ALA A 531 1.56 -35.68 4.17
CA ALA A 531 2.70 -35.80 5.07
C ALA A 531 2.32 -36.47 6.40
N SER A 532 1.15 -36.15 6.97
CA SER A 532 0.65 -36.78 8.21
C SER A 532 0.35 -38.28 8.04
N LEU A 533 0.04 -38.70 6.80
CA LEU A 533 -0.13 -40.11 6.41
C LEU A 533 1.19 -40.80 6.03
N ASN A 534 2.34 -40.12 6.19
CA ASN A 534 3.67 -40.61 5.82
C ASN A 534 3.81 -41.00 4.34
N VAL A 535 3.11 -40.28 3.45
CA VAL A 535 3.31 -40.44 2.00
C VAL A 535 4.67 -39.86 1.62
N ASP A 536 5.48 -40.65 0.93
CA ASP A 536 6.78 -40.25 0.43
C ASP A 536 6.65 -39.08 -0.57
N SER A 537 7.39 -37.99 -0.32
CA SER A 537 7.41 -36.80 -1.18
C SER A 537 7.77 -37.11 -2.64
N ALA A 538 8.54 -38.17 -2.91
CA ALA A 538 8.88 -38.57 -4.27
C ALA A 538 7.65 -39.05 -5.09
N ARG A 539 6.55 -39.38 -4.43
CA ARG A 539 5.29 -39.82 -5.05
C ARG A 539 4.26 -38.69 -5.18
N ILE A 540 4.57 -37.51 -4.67
CA ILE A 540 3.68 -36.35 -4.68
C ILE A 540 4.19 -35.36 -5.72
N ARG A 541 3.36 -35.07 -6.72
CA ARG A 541 3.57 -33.98 -7.67
C ARG A 541 2.51 -32.94 -7.45
N PHE A 542 2.88 -31.68 -7.57
CA PHE A 542 1.95 -30.58 -7.47
C PHE A 542 2.32 -29.42 -8.38
N ASP A 543 1.31 -28.64 -8.76
CA ASP A 543 1.46 -27.40 -9.51
C ASP A 543 0.90 -26.24 -8.67
N ASP A 544 1.76 -25.28 -8.33
CA ASP A 544 1.42 -24.09 -7.56
C ASP A 544 1.27 -22.88 -8.48
N PHE A 545 0.06 -22.31 -8.50
CA PHE A 545 -0.26 -21.11 -9.28
C PHE A 545 0.49 -19.86 -8.83
N GLY A 546 1.15 -19.88 -7.67
CA GLY A 546 2.02 -18.80 -7.20
C GLY A 546 1.30 -17.48 -6.93
N ILE A 547 0.02 -17.56 -6.56
CA ILE A 547 -0.89 -16.44 -6.25
C ILE A 547 -0.88 -16.05 -4.77
#